data_AF-A0A920Q2B6-F1
#
_entry.id   AF-A0A920Q2B6-F1
#
_cell.length_a   1.000
_cell.length_b   1.000
_cell.length_c   1.000
_cell.angle_alpha   90.00
_cell.angle_beta   90.00
_cell.angle_gamma   90.00
#
_symmetry.space_group_name_H-M   'P 1'
#
loop_
_entity.id
_entity.type
_entity.pdbx_description
1 polymer ?
#
loop_
_entity_poly.entity_id
_entity_poly.type
_entity_poly.pdbx_seq_one_letter_code
_entity_poly.pdbx_strand_id
1 'polypeptide(L)' 'MAKKKIAAVVKIQIPAGQASPAPPVGTALGPHGVAIMDFCKEYNAKTEDKRGQIIPVEISI' A
#
# COMPACT_ATOMS: atom_id res chain seq x y z
N MET A 1 -8.42 6.00 -26.13
CA MET A 1 -7.51 5.40 -25.12
C MET A 1 -7.34 6.41 -23.98
N ALA A 2 -8.15 6.29 -22.91
CA ALA A 2 -8.14 7.25 -21.82
C ALA A 2 -6.92 7.01 -20.92
N LYS A 3 -5.94 7.92 -20.98
CA LYS A 3 -4.81 7.97 -20.05
C LYS A 3 -5.39 8.18 -18.65
N LYS A 4 -5.39 7.14 -17.82
CA LYS A 4 -5.60 7.26 -16.37
C LYS A 4 -4.52 8.23 -15.90
N LYS A 5 -4.87 9.52 -15.73
CA LYS A 5 -3.95 10.51 -15.19
C LYS A 5 -3.66 10.03 -13.78
N ILE A 6 -2.41 9.59 -13.54
CA ILE A 6 -1.95 9.30 -12.19
C ILE A 6 -2.16 10.59 -11.40
N ALA A 7 -3.12 10.57 -10.49
CA ALA A 7 -3.54 11.71 -9.69
C ALA A 7 -2.58 11.94 -8.52
N ALA A 8 -1.99 10.87 -7.99
CA ALA A 8 -0.96 10.93 -6.96
C ALA A 8 -0.13 9.64 -6.92
N VAL A 9 1.14 9.75 -6.53
CA VAL A 9 1.99 8.61 -6.19
C VAL A 9 2.26 8.66 -4.69
N VAL A 10 1.81 7.63 -3.98
CA VAL A 10 1.98 7.51 -2.53
C VAL A 10 3.04 6.44 -2.26
N LYS A 11 4.06 6.80 -1.48
CA LYS A 11 5.14 5.90 -1.06
C LYS A 11 5.00 5.60 0.42
N ILE A 12 4.92 4.32 0.77
CA ILE A 12 4.77 3.89 2.16
C ILE A 12 5.82 2.83 2.46
N GLN A 13 6.45 2.94 3.63
CA GLN A 13 7.36 1.94 4.14
C GLN A 13 6.64 1.13 5.21
N ILE A 14 6.52 -0.17 4.97
CA ILE A 14 5.85 -1.10 5.87
C ILE A 14 6.67 -2.38 5.97
N PRO A 15 6.62 -3.11 7.11
CA PRO A 15 7.24 -4.41 7.22
C PRO A 15 6.47 -5.43 6.39
N ALA A 16 7.21 -6.25 5.65
CA ALA A 16 6.71 -7.35 4.85
C ALA A 16 5.82 -8.28 5.67
N GLY A 17 4.64 -8.62 5.14
CA GLY A 17 3.68 -9.50 5.79
C GLY A 17 3.02 -8.94 7.07
N GLN A 18 3.22 -7.64 7.38
CA GLN A 18 2.65 -6.94 8.54
C GLN A 18 1.97 -5.61 8.18
N ALA A 19 1.51 -5.43 6.95
CA ALA A 19 0.62 -4.32 6.60
C ALA A 19 -0.69 -4.39 7.40
N SER A 20 -1.08 -3.25 7.96
CA SER A 20 -2.28 -3.07 8.79
C SER A 20 -2.95 -1.73 8.44
N PRO A 21 -4.28 -1.61 8.58
CA PRO A 21 -5.00 -0.35 8.36
C PRO A 21 -4.64 0.79 9.33
N ALA A 22 -3.66 0.58 10.22
CA ALA A 22 -3.13 1.57 11.15
C ALA A 22 -2.52 2.81 10.43
N PRO A 23 -2.33 3.94 11.16
CA PRO A 23 -1.52 5.06 10.67
C PRO A 23 -0.09 4.53 10.53
N PRO A 24 0.59 4.50 9.36
CA PRO A 24 0.62 5.45 8.23
C PRO A 24 -0.13 5.02 6.95
N VAL A 25 -0.52 3.75 6.82
CA VAL A 25 -1.19 3.22 5.63
C VAL A 25 -2.58 3.84 5.48
N GLY A 26 -3.35 3.86 6.58
CA GLY A 26 -4.69 4.44 6.58
C GLY A 26 -4.71 5.94 6.22
N THR A 27 -3.77 6.71 6.77
CA THR A 27 -3.65 8.15 6.51
C THR A 27 -3.19 8.45 5.09
N ALA A 28 -2.28 7.64 4.55
CA ALA A 28 -1.71 7.86 3.23
C ALA A 28 -2.62 7.34 2.09
N LEU A 29 -3.53 6.40 2.36
CA LEU A 29 -4.40 5.78 1.35
C LEU A 29 -5.87 6.19 1.45
N GLY A 30 -6.36 6.47 2.65
CA GLY A 30 -7.75 6.87 2.90
C GLY A 30 -8.22 8.07 2.08
N PRO A 31 -7.47 9.19 2.03
CA PRO A 31 -7.85 10.38 1.25
C PRO A 31 -7.95 10.11 -0.27
N HIS A 32 -7.28 9.08 -0.76
CA HIS A 32 -7.25 8.71 -2.17
C HIS A 32 -8.30 7.65 -2.55
N GLY A 33 -9.14 7.22 -1.61
CA GLY A 33 -10.18 6.22 -1.85
C GLY A 33 -9.64 4.82 -2.15
N VAL A 34 -8.39 4.52 -1.77
CA VAL A 34 -7.80 3.20 -1.94
C VAL A 34 -8.35 2.26 -0.87
N ALA A 35 -8.70 1.03 -1.26
CA ALA A 35 -9.19 0.02 -0.33
C ALA A 35 -8.06 -0.46 0.59
N ILE A 36 -7.94 0.15 1.77
CA ILE A 36 -6.87 -0.12 2.74
C ILE A 36 -6.82 -1.61 3.14
N MET A 37 -7.97 -2.23 3.37
CA MET A 37 -8.03 -3.65 3.76
C MET A 37 -7.52 -4.58 2.65
N ASP A 38 -7.88 -4.30 1.40
CA ASP A 38 -7.42 -5.09 0.25
C ASP A 38 -5.94 -4.88 0.02
N PHE A 39 -5.48 -3.63 0.12
CA PHE A 39 -4.06 -3.29 0.08
C PHE A 39 -3.26 -4.08 1.13
N CYS A 40 -3.70 -4.08 2.39
CA CYS A 40 -3.01 -4.79 3.47
C CYS A 40 -2.96 -6.30 3.21
N LYS A 41 -4.06 -6.91 2.76
CA LYS A 41 -4.09 -8.35 2.42
C LYS A 41 -3.15 -8.67 1.26
N GLU A 42 -3.23 -7.90 0.20
CA GLU A 42 -2.46 -8.14 -1.03
C GLU A 42 -0.97 -7.90 -0.82
N TYR A 43 -0.61 -6.84 -0.10
CA TYR A 43 0.76 -6.58 0.32
C TYR A 43 1.27 -7.71 1.21
N ASN A 44 0.49 -8.15 2.20
CA ASN A 44 0.91 -9.22 3.10
C ASN A 44 1.12 -10.54 2.39
N ALA A 45 0.26 -10.89 1.43
CA ALA A 45 0.43 -12.08 0.61
C ALA A 45 1.64 -11.99 -0.34
N LYS A 46 1.85 -10.82 -0.97
CA LYS A 46 2.97 -10.58 -1.90
C LYS A 46 4.34 -10.44 -1.24
N THR A 47 4.35 -10.19 0.07
CA THR A 47 5.58 -9.99 0.86
C THR A 47 5.71 -11.04 1.96
N GLU A 48 4.89 -12.09 1.93
CA GLU A 48 4.90 -13.15 2.93
C GLU A 48 6.26 -13.86 2.98
N ASP A 49 6.86 -14.07 1.81
CA ASP A 49 8.19 -14.64 1.58
C ASP A 49 9.33 -13.78 2.14
N LYS A 50 9.07 -12.50 2.40
CA LYS A 50 10.07 -11.53 2.89
C LYS A 50 9.75 -11.01 4.28
N ARG A 51 8.86 -11.69 5.01
CA ARG A 51 8.51 -11.38 6.40
C ARG A 51 9.76 -11.13 7.24
N GLY A 52 9.79 -9.97 7.90
CA GLY A 52 10.93 -9.50 8.69
C GLY A 52 11.80 -8.45 8.00
N GLN A 53 11.55 -8.12 6.72
CA GLN A 53 12.19 -7.02 6.01
C GLN A 53 11.22 -5.85 5.78
N ILE A 54 11.73 -4.62 5.74
CA ILE A 54 10.92 -3.44 5.39
C ILE A 54 10.89 -3.31 3.87
N ILE A 55 9.71 -3.41 3.27
CA ILE A 55 9.54 -3.30 1.82
C ILE A 55 8.73 -2.03 1.52
N PRO A 56 9.34 -1.03 0.86
CA PRO A 56 8.62 0.14 0.42
C PRO A 56 7.62 -0.26 -0.68
N VAL A 57 6.43 0.32 -0.61
CA VAL A 57 5.40 0.19 -1.64
C VAL A 57 5.19 1.54 -2.30
N GLU A 58 4.94 1.52 -3.60
CA GLU A 58 4.55 2.69 -4.38
C GLU A 58 3.16 2.44 -4.96
N ILE A 59 2.22 3.34 -4.64
CA ILE A 59 0.83 3.23 -5.05
C ILE A 59 0.53 4.42 -5.95
N SER A 60 0.27 4.11 -7.22
CA SER A 60 -0.15 5.10 -8.22
C SER A 60 -1.68 5.12 -8.26
N ILE A 61 -2.28 6.22 -7.81
CA ILE A 61 -3.73 6.46 -7.84
C ILE A 61 -4.10 7.11 -9.17
#